data_AF-G2FU53-F1
#
_entry.id   AF-G2FU53-F1
#
_cell.length_a   1.000
_cell.length_b   1.000
_cell.length_c   1.000
_cell.angle_alpha   90.00
_cell.angle_beta   90.00
_cell.angle_gamma   90.00
#
_symmetry.space_group_name_H-M   'P 1'
#
loop_
_entity.id
_entity.type
_entity.pdbx_description
1 polymer ?
#
loop_
_entity_poly.entity_id
_entity_poly.type
_entity_poly.pdbx_seq_one_letter_code
_entity_poly.pdbx_strand_id
1 'polypeptide(L)' 'MCPECQELSDYAMTRLTHCKFGESKPTCGKCTVHCYKPEKRQRIIEVMRYSGPKMLFAHPIAAIRHLVDERKKAN' A
#
# COMPACT_ATOMS: atom_id res chain seq x y z
N MET A 1 -5.61 -2.12 17.38
CA MET A 1 -4.41 -1.76 16.60
C MET A 1 -3.42 -1.07 17.55
N CYS A 2 -2.11 -1.31 17.45
CA CYS A 2 -1.15 -0.63 18.33
C CYS A 2 -0.89 0.82 17.86
N PRO A 3 -0.34 1.71 18.73
CA PRO A 3 -0.12 3.11 18.39
C PRO A 3 0.73 3.33 17.13
N GLU A 4 1.78 2.53 16.95
CA GLU A 4 2.68 2.65 15.79
C GLU A 4 2.01 2.23 14.48
N CYS A 5 1.16 1.20 14.52
CA CYS A 5 0.37 0.80 13.35
C CYS A 5 -0.66 1.86 13.00
N GLN A 6 -1.28 2.51 14.00
CA GLN A 6 -2.20 3.62 13.80
C GLN A 6 -1.50 4.80 13.12
N GLU A 7 -0.35 5.22 13.65
CA GLU A 7 0.43 6.32 13.07
C GLU A 7 0.83 6.04 11.60
N LEU A 8 1.23 4.79 11.29
CA LEU A 8 1.58 4.39 9.93
C LEU A 8 0.37 4.38 8.99
N SER A 9 -0.80 3.95 9.50
CA SER A 9 -2.06 3.95 8.76
C SER A 9 -2.55 5.37 8.46
N ASP A 10 -2.53 6.25 9.47
CA ASP A 10 -2.94 7.65 9.34
C ASP A 10 -2.02 8.40 8.37
N TYR A 11 -0.71 8.12 8.44
CA TYR A 11 0.26 8.63 7.49
C TYR A 11 -0.06 8.19 6.05
N ALA A 12 -0.32 6.89 5.87
CA ALA A 12 -0.66 6.33 4.56
C ALA A 12 -1.94 6.98 4.00
N MET A 13 -2.99 7.12 4.82
CA MET A 13 -4.24 7.74 4.41
C MET A 13 -4.05 9.21 4.06
N THR A 14 -3.32 9.97 4.86
CA THR A 14 -3.01 11.38 4.57
C THR A 14 -2.31 11.52 3.21
N ARG A 15 -1.41 10.61 2.87
CA ARG A 15 -0.74 10.58 1.56
C ARG A 15 -1.66 10.19 0.41
N LEU A 16 -2.60 9.28 0.64
CA LEU A 16 -3.59 8.87 -0.36
C LEU A 16 -4.58 10.00 -0.66
N THR A 17 -5.08 10.71 0.36
CA THR A 17 -6.00 11.85 0.20
C THR A 17 -5.41 12.97 -0.65
N HIS A 18 -4.10 13.19 -0.56
CA HIS A 18 -3.39 14.21 -1.34
C HIS A 18 -2.68 13.65 -2.57
N CYS A 19 -3.03 12.43 -3.01
CA CYS A 19 -2.35 11.82 -4.14
C CYS A 19 -2.75 12.50 -5.45
N LYS A 20 -1.76 13.04 -6.18
CA LYS A 20 -1.97 13.67 -7.49
C LYS A 20 -2.59 12.75 -8.56
N PHE A 21 -2.46 11.44 -8.39
CA PHE A 21 -2.99 10.45 -9.34
C PHE A 21 -4.44 10.04 -9.02
N GLY A 22 -4.95 10.35 -7.82
CA GLY A 22 -6.31 10.00 -7.40
C GLY A 22 -6.66 8.53 -7.62
N GLU A 23 -7.80 8.28 -8.27
CA GLU A 23 -8.28 6.93 -8.64
C GLU A 23 -7.42 6.25 -9.71
N SER A 24 -6.73 7.01 -10.55
CA SER A 24 -5.84 6.49 -11.61
C SER A 24 -4.47 6.05 -11.07
N LYS A 25 -4.30 6.09 -9.75
CA LYS A 25 -3.03 5.80 -9.07
C LYS A 25 -2.62 4.33 -9.25
N PRO A 26 -1.38 4.04 -9.68
CA PRO A 26 -0.85 2.69 -9.67
C PRO A 26 -0.56 2.21 -8.24
N THR A 27 -0.22 0.93 -8.07
CA THR A 27 0.24 0.43 -6.77
C THR A 27 1.46 1.24 -6.29
N CYS A 28 1.59 1.44 -4.98
CA CYS A 28 2.66 2.29 -4.41
C CYS A 28 4.07 1.84 -4.82
N GLY A 29 4.28 0.52 -5.00
CA GLY A 29 5.54 -0.05 -5.46
C GLY A 29 5.90 0.31 -6.90
N LYS A 30 4.92 0.61 -7.75
CA LYS A 30 5.09 0.99 -9.16
C LYS A 30 4.86 2.48 -9.43
N CYS A 31 4.59 3.25 -8.40
CA CYS A 31 4.27 4.66 -8.53
C CYS A 31 5.49 5.44 -9.05
N THR A 32 5.30 6.23 -10.10
CA THR A 32 6.37 7.04 -10.71
C THR A 32 6.86 8.16 -9.80
N VAL A 33 6.04 8.59 -8.84
CA VAL A 33 6.42 9.56 -7.80
C VAL A 33 6.20 8.95 -6.42
N HIS A 34 7.28 8.68 -5.69
CA HIS A 34 7.20 8.16 -4.32
C HIS A 34 7.01 9.28 -3.29
N CYS A 35 5.83 9.32 -2.67
CA CYS A 35 5.46 10.35 -1.68
C CYS A 35 5.74 9.95 -0.21
N TYR A 36 6.12 8.70 0.03
CA TYR A 36 6.42 8.20 1.38
C TYR A 36 7.85 8.59 1.76
N LYS A 37 8.03 9.01 3.02
CA LYS A 37 9.37 9.12 3.61
C LYS A 37 10.06 7.76 3.55
N PRO A 38 11.38 7.68 3.29
CA PRO A 38 12.10 6.42 3.16
C PRO A 38 11.85 5.43 4.30
N GLU A 39 11.88 5.92 5.55
CA GLU A 39 11.60 5.12 6.76
C GLU A 39 10.18 4.53 6.75
N LYS A 40 9.15 5.36 6.53
CA LYS A 40 7.75 4.90 6.49
C LYS A 40 7.50 3.94 5.33
N ARG A 41 8.20 4.12 4.20
CA ARG A 41 8.17 3.19 3.06
C ARG A 41 8.69 1.81 3.46
N GLN A 42 9.83 1.75 4.16
CA GLN A 42 10.37 0.47 4.65
C GLN A 42 9.38 -0.23 5.60
N ARG A 43 8.80 0.49 6.55
CA ARG A 43 7.77 -0.06 7.45
C ARG A 43 6.57 -0.63 6.69
N ILE A 44 6.12 0.03 5.62
CA ILE A 44 5.01 -0.49 4.81
C ILE A 44 5.42 -1.72 4.00
N ILE A 45 6.66 -1.79 3.51
CA ILE A 45 7.17 -2.99 2.85
C ILE A 45 7.18 -4.18 3.83
N GLU A 46 7.61 -3.96 5.08
CA GLU A 46 7.58 -4.99 6.13
C GLU A 46 6.14 -5.46 6.42
N VAL A 47 5.21 -4.51 6.56
CA VAL A 47 3.78 -4.81 6.76
C VAL A 47 3.23 -5.64 5.60
N MET A 48 3.52 -5.26 4.35
CA MET A 48 3.07 -5.98 3.16
C MET A 48 3.71 -7.37 3.05
N ARG A 49 5.00 -7.52 3.40
CA ARG A 49 5.68 -8.81 3.42
C ARG A 49 5.09 -9.77 4.45
N TYR A 50 4.71 -9.25 5.62
CA TYR A 50 4.10 -10.07 6.67
C TYR A 50 2.62 -10.37 6.41
N SER A 51 1.85 -9.35 6.02
CA SER A 51 0.38 -9.41 5.95
C SER A 51 -0.13 -9.84 4.57
N GLY A 52 0.62 -9.54 3.50
CA GLY A 52 0.23 -9.85 2.12
C GLY A 52 -0.10 -11.32 1.90
N PRO A 53 0.79 -12.27 2.24
CA PRO A 53 0.49 -13.70 2.11
C PRO A 53 -0.72 -14.16 2.94
N LYS A 54 -0.92 -13.56 4.12
CA LYS A 54 -2.02 -13.90 5.03
C LYS A 54 -3.37 -13.40 4.55
N MET A 55 -3.38 -12.30 3.78
CA MET A 55 -4.59 -11.73 3.21
C MET A 55 -5.31 -12.71 2.29
N LEU A 56 -4.60 -13.66 1.66
CA LEU A 56 -5.21 -14.68 0.82
C LEU A 56 -6.19 -15.58 1.61
N PHE A 57 -5.90 -15.85 2.88
CA PHE A 57 -6.74 -16.69 3.73
C PHE A 57 -7.92 -15.93 4.34
N ALA A 58 -7.71 -14.70 4.77
CA ALA A 58 -8.75 -13.90 5.43
C ALA A 58 -9.65 -13.14 4.44
N HIS A 59 -9.07 -12.62 3.36
CA HIS A 59 -9.73 -11.76 2.37
C HIS A 59 -9.29 -12.12 0.94
N PRO A 60 -9.63 -13.33 0.46
CA PRO A 60 -9.11 -13.86 -0.81
C PRO A 60 -9.40 -12.95 -2.01
N ILE A 61 -10.59 -12.36 -2.09
CA ILE A 61 -10.97 -11.46 -3.19
C ILE A 61 -10.08 -10.21 -3.21
N ALA A 62 -9.85 -9.60 -2.04
CA ALA A 62 -9.00 -8.42 -1.93
C ALA A 62 -7.53 -8.75 -2.23
N ALA A 63 -7.05 -9.92 -1.78
CA ALA A 63 -5.72 -10.44 -2.09
C ALA A 63 -5.52 -10.63 -3.60
N ILE A 64 -6.47 -11.27 -4.28
CA ILE A 64 -6.40 -11.46 -5.73
C ILE A 64 -6.38 -10.12 -6.46
N ARG A 65 -7.27 -9.18 -6.09
CA ARG A 65 -7.27 -7.82 -6.67
C ARG A 65 -5.92 -7.13 -6.49
N HIS A 66 -5.37 -7.18 -5.28
CA HIS A 66 -4.05 -6.60 -4.99
C HIS A 66 -2.97 -7.19 -5.89
N LEU A 67 -2.90 -8.52 -6.02
CA LEU A 67 -1.92 -9.20 -6.87
C LEU A 67 -2.10 -8.89 -8.36
N VAL A 68 -3.33 -8.68 -8.82
CA VAL A 68 -3.62 -8.27 -10.20
C VAL A 68 -3.14 -6.83 -10.42
N ASP A 69 -3.44 -5.92 -9.50
CA ASP A 69 -3.00 -4.52 -9.57
C ASP A 69 -1.47 -4.40 -9.48
N GLU A 70 -0.82 -5.24 -8.68
CA GLU A 70 0.64 -5.37 -8.65
C GLU A 70 1.22 -5.91 -9.96
N ARG A 71 0.45 -6.60 -10.80
CA ARG A 71 0.91 -7.05 -12.12
C ARG A 71 0.62 -6.05 -13.23
N LYS A 72 -0.40 -5.19 -13.10
CA LYS A 72 -0.70 -4.12 -14.07
C LYS A 72 0.50 -3.18 -14.24
N LYS A 73 0.76 -2.73 -15.47
CA LYS A 73 1.79 -1.72 -15.74
C LYS A 73 1.38 -0.41 -15.08
N ALA A 74 2.36 0.37 -14.61
CA ALA A 74 2.08 1.75 -14.23
C ALA A 74 1.63 2.49 -15.49
N ASN A 75 0.44 3.08 -15.45
CA ASN A 75 -0.06 3.97 -16.50
C ASN A 75 0.64 5.33 -16.41
#